data_AF-A0A6G1ZX07-F1
#
_entry.id   AF-A0A6G1ZX07-F1
#
_cell.length_a   1.000
_cell.length_b   1.000
_cell.length_c   1.000
_cell.angle_alpha   90.00
_cell.angle_beta   90.00
_cell.angle_gamma   90.00
#
_symmetry.space_group_name_H-M   'P 1'
#
loop_
_entity.id
_entity.type
_entity.pdbx_description
1 polymer ?
#
loop_
_entity_poly.entity_id
_entity_poly.type
_entity_poly.pdbx_seq_one_letter_code
_entity_poly.pdbx_strand_id
1 'polypeptide(L)'
;MNIEKFYYDEQEKMIEEMKREMEEHDQSLSPEEREKERKKSLQEARAIMENAEQKKREHYQIVNAAKYQRFVYLSEQAMQFSKISGCNIKVQTFPDMSALIKLQTGCIWLLSDGETALEDKETMQCLLNEADWVYIGNSDRDGKNMLELEFRFELAEKLKKATI
;
A
#
# COMPACT_ATOMS: atom_id res chain seq x y z
N MET A 1 31.92 7.59 -20.42
CA MET A 1 30.96 8.65 -20.08
C MET A 1 30.26 8.21 -18.82
N ASN A 2 30.39 8.96 -17.73
CA ASN A 2 29.73 8.67 -16.46
C ASN A 2 28.68 9.77 -16.24
N ILE A 3 27.43 9.39 -16.01
CA ILE A 3 26.34 10.31 -15.73
C ILE A 3 25.81 9.94 -14.35
N GLU A 4 26.05 10.80 -13.37
CA GLU A 4 25.43 10.75 -12.06
C GLU A 4 24.33 11.81 -11.99
N LYS A 5 23.17 11.42 -11.46
CA LYS A 5 22.04 12.31 -11.21
C LYS A 5 21.45 12.01 -9.84
N PHE A 6 21.30 13.05 -9.03
CA PHE A 6 20.85 12.96 -7.64
C PHE A 6 19.41 13.44 -7.53
N TYR A 7 18.50 12.70 -8.17
CA TYR A 7 17.08 13.06 -8.20
C TYR A 7 16.45 13.14 -6.80
N TYR A 8 16.98 12.37 -5.84
CA TYR A 8 16.54 12.45 -4.45
C TYR A 8 16.85 13.82 -3.84
N ASP A 9 18.10 14.30 -3.96
CA ASP A 9 18.53 15.60 -3.42
C ASP A 9 17.76 16.77 -4.05
N GLU A 10 17.43 16.66 -5.34
CA GLU A 10 16.58 17.64 -6.03
C GLU A 10 15.15 17.66 -5.48
N GLN A 11 14.55 16.49 -5.24
CA GLN A 11 13.23 16.38 -4.63
C GLN A 11 13.22 16.84 -3.17
N GLU A 12 14.26 16.53 -2.41
CA GLU A 12 14.38 16.93 -1.01
C GLU A 12 14.41 18.45 -0.87
N LYS A 13 15.21 19.14 -1.70
CA LYS A 13 15.22 20.61 -1.76
C LYS A 13 13.84 21.20 -2.10
N MET A 14 13.15 20.63 -3.09
CA MET A 14 11.82 21.09 -3.48
C MET A 14 10.79 20.93 -2.33
N ILE A 15 10.88 19.83 -1.58
CA ILE A 15 10.02 19.58 -0.42
C ILE A 15 10.34 20.57 0.71
N GLU A 16 11.62 20.85 0.97
CA GLU A 16 12.03 21.84 1.97
C GLU A 16 11.57 23.25 1.63
N GLU A 17 11.68 23.67 0.37
CA GLU A 17 11.18 24.96 -0.11
C GLU A 17 9.66 25.05 0.08
N MET A 18 8.91 24.02 -0.34
CA MET A 18 7.45 23.97 -0.19
C MET A 18 7.02 24.04 1.29
N LYS A 19 7.74 23.36 2.20
CA LYS A 19 7.47 23.45 3.64
C LYS A 19 7.72 24.87 4.17
N ARG A 20 8.81 25.50 3.74
CA ARG A 20 9.13 26.88 4.14
C ARG A 20 8.08 27.87 3.66
N GLU A 21 7.65 27.76 2.41
CA GLU A 21 6.57 28.59 1.85
C GLU A 21 5.26 28.39 2.61
N MET A 22 4.91 27.14 2.97
CA MET A 22 3.76 26.85 3.82
C MET A 22 3.87 27.48 5.22
N GLU A 23 5.04 27.40 5.86
CA GLU A 23 5.27 28.01 7.17
C GLU A 23 5.22 29.54 7.12
N GLU A 24 5.79 30.16 6.09
CA GLU A 24 5.73 31.61 5.87
C GLU A 24 4.31 32.08 5.59
N HIS A 25 3.56 31.34 4.76
CA HIS A 25 2.14 31.58 4.52
C HIS A 25 1.35 31.50 5.83
N ASP A 26 1.50 30.42 6.59
CA ASP A 26 0.84 30.25 7.89
C ASP A 26 1.18 31.40 8.85
N GLN A 27 2.44 31.81 8.93
CA GLN A 27 2.89 32.93 9.76
C GLN A 27 2.31 34.28 9.34
N SER A 28 2.06 34.48 8.04
CA SER A 28 1.48 35.71 7.49
C SER A 28 -0.02 35.86 7.77
N LEU A 29 -0.72 34.76 8.04
CA LEU A 29 -2.17 34.77 8.29
C LEU A 29 -2.51 35.27 9.70
N SER A 30 -3.52 36.14 9.76
CA SER A 30 -4.15 36.51 11.03
C SER A 30 -4.86 35.31 11.70
N PRO A 31 -5.13 35.36 13.01
CA PRO A 31 -5.86 34.30 13.71
C PRO A 31 -7.24 33.98 13.07
N GLU A 32 -7.93 35.00 12.57
CA GLU A 32 -9.23 34.85 11.91
C GLU A 32 -9.10 34.16 10.54
N GLU A 33 -8.07 34.47 9.76
CA GLU A 33 -7.81 33.84 8.46
C GLU A 33 -7.38 32.38 8.62
N ARG A 34 -6.53 32.07 9.60
CA ARG A 34 -6.18 30.67 9.94
C ARG A 34 -7.40 29.86 10.35
N GLU A 35 -8.31 30.45 11.13
CA GLU A 35 -9.54 29.76 11.52
C GLU A 35 -10.47 29.54 10.31
N LYS A 36 -10.54 30.50 9.39
CA LYS A 36 -11.29 30.39 8.13
C LYS A 36 -10.74 29.28 7.25
N GLU A 37 -9.42 29.19 7.10
CA GLU A 37 -8.78 28.12 6.31
C GLU A 37 -8.96 26.74 6.94
N ARG A 38 -8.82 26.62 8.27
CA ARG A 38 -9.12 25.37 8.98
C ARG A 38 -10.56 24.94 8.78
N LYS A 39 -11.53 25.86 8.88
CA LYS A 39 -12.94 25.57 8.62
C LYS A 39 -13.17 25.11 7.18
N LYS A 40 -12.52 25.74 6.21
CA LYS A 40 -12.59 25.35 4.79
C LYS A 40 -12.00 23.96 4.55
N SER A 41 -10.80 23.70 5.06
CA SER A 41 -10.15 22.39 4.96
C SER A 41 -10.97 21.28 5.63
N LEU A 42 -11.56 21.55 6.80
CA LEU A 42 -12.46 20.61 7.47
C LEU A 42 -13.73 20.35 6.65
N GLN A 43 -14.29 21.37 5.99
CA GLN A 43 -15.44 21.21 5.10
C GLN A 43 -15.08 20.39 3.86
N GLU A 44 -13.92 20.64 3.24
CA GLU A 44 -13.44 19.87 2.10
C GLU A 44 -13.19 18.41 2.47
N ALA A 45 -12.53 18.16 3.61
CA ALA A 45 -12.32 16.81 4.12
C ALA A 45 -13.65 16.08 4.38
N ARG A 46 -14.63 16.76 4.99
CA ARG A 46 -15.99 16.22 5.18
C ARG A 46 -16.66 15.89 3.86
N ALA A 47 -16.60 16.78 2.87
CA ALA A 47 -17.20 16.55 1.55
C ALA A 47 -16.55 15.34 0.83
N ILE A 48 -15.23 15.16 0.96
CA ILE A 48 -14.53 13.99 0.41
C ILE A 48 -15.02 12.70 1.10
N MET A 49 -15.12 12.69 2.43
CA MET A 49 -15.62 11.54 3.18
C MET A 49 -17.07 11.21 2.83
N GLU A 50 -17.95 12.20 2.80
CA GLU A 50 -19.37 12.02 2.44
C GLU A 50 -19.51 11.47 1.01
N ASN A 51 -18.72 11.97 0.06
CA ASN A 51 -18.71 11.47 -1.31
C ASN A 51 -18.17 10.03 -1.39
N ALA A 52 -17.13 9.70 -0.61
CA ALA A 52 -16.63 8.33 -0.52
C ALA A 52 -17.66 7.37 0.09
N GLU A 53 -18.37 7.78 1.14
CA GLU A 53 -19.48 7.01 1.72
C GLU A 53 -20.65 6.85 0.76
N GLN A 54 -21.04 7.92 0.06
CA GLN A 54 -22.11 7.88 -0.93
C GLN A 54 -21.77 6.91 -2.06
N LYS A 55 -20.56 6.99 -2.61
CA LYS A 55 -20.06 6.02 -3.61
C LYS A 55 -20.10 4.59 -3.08
N LYS A 56 -19.76 4.36 -1.81
CA LYS A 56 -19.88 3.03 -1.17
C LYS A 56 -21.34 2.58 -1.08
N ARG A 57 -22.29 3.47 -0.79
CA ARG A 57 -23.74 3.17 -0.78
C ARG A 57 -24.29 2.88 -2.18
N GLU A 58 -23.72 3.48 -3.22
CA GLU A 58 -24.11 3.30 -4.63
C GLU A 58 -23.57 2.02 -5.27
N HIS A 59 -22.73 1.25 -4.58
CA HIS A 59 -22.17 0.00 -5.11
C HIS A 59 -22.50 -1.19 -4.20
N TYR A 60 -22.80 -2.34 -4.79
CA TYR A 60 -22.75 -3.62 -4.09
C TYR A 60 -21.33 -4.17 -4.14
N GLN A 61 -20.87 -4.78 -3.05
CA GLN A 61 -19.70 -5.66 -3.06
C GLN A 61 -20.18 -7.10 -3.17
N ILE A 62 -19.78 -7.79 -4.22
CA ILE A 62 -20.01 -9.22 -4.37
C ILE A 62 -18.67 -9.92 -4.35
N VAL A 63 -18.57 -11.04 -3.63
CA VAL A 63 -17.37 -11.86 -3.62
C VAL A 63 -17.08 -12.31 -5.05
N ASN A 64 -15.90 -12.00 -5.56
CA ASN A 64 -15.43 -12.57 -6.81
C ASN A 64 -14.72 -13.90 -6.48
N ALA A 65 -15.39 -15.01 -6.82
CA ALA A 65 -14.88 -16.35 -6.56
C ALA A 65 -13.52 -16.62 -7.23
N ALA A 66 -13.29 -16.11 -8.44
CA ALA A 66 -12.03 -16.28 -9.15
C ALA A 66 -10.88 -15.52 -8.46
N LYS A 67 -11.11 -14.26 -8.03
CA LYS A 67 -10.13 -13.50 -7.24
C LYS A 67 -9.83 -14.18 -5.91
N TYR A 68 -10.86 -14.69 -5.23
CA TYR A 68 -10.69 -15.41 -3.97
C TYR A 68 -9.85 -16.67 -4.16
N GLN A 69 -10.16 -17.50 -5.17
CA GLN A 69 -9.38 -18.69 -5.49
C GLN A 69 -7.92 -18.34 -5.85
N ARG A 70 -7.71 -17.26 -6.61
CA ARG A 70 -6.35 -16.81 -6.94
C ARG A 70 -5.59 -16.36 -5.70
N PHE A 71 -6.23 -15.64 -4.79
CA PHE A 71 -5.63 -15.26 -3.51
C PHE A 71 -5.24 -16.47 -2.65
N VAL A 72 -6.07 -17.51 -2.59
CA VAL A 72 -5.75 -18.75 -1.87
C VAL A 72 -4.50 -19.40 -2.48
N TYR A 73 -4.44 -19.50 -3.80
CA TYR A 73 -3.26 -20.04 -4.50
C TYR A 73 -1.99 -19.21 -4.20
N LEU A 74 -2.06 -17.88 -4.31
CA LEU A 74 -0.92 -17.00 -4.00
C LEU A 74 -0.49 -17.11 -2.54
N SER A 75 -1.43 -17.32 -1.63
CA SER A 75 -1.13 -17.53 -0.20
C SER A 75 -0.34 -18.82 0.02
N GLU A 76 -0.69 -19.90 -0.68
CA GLU A 76 0.05 -21.16 -0.64
C GLU A 76 1.47 -21.01 -1.18
N GLN A 77 1.64 -20.34 -2.33
CA GLN A 77 2.96 -20.06 -2.91
C GLN A 77 3.80 -19.19 -1.98
N ALA A 78 3.21 -18.12 -1.41
CA ALA A 78 3.89 -17.25 -0.46
C ALA A 78 4.32 -18.00 0.81
N MET A 79 3.53 -18.97 1.29
CA MET A 79 3.92 -19.84 2.41
C MET A 79 5.12 -20.73 2.09
N GLN A 80 5.21 -21.27 0.86
CA GLN A 80 6.38 -22.05 0.44
C GLN A 80 7.61 -21.16 0.31
N PHE A 81 7.48 -20.03 -0.41
CA PHE A 81 8.53 -19.03 -0.56
C PHE A 81 9.07 -18.58 0.81
N SER A 82 8.19 -18.27 1.76
CA SER A 82 8.60 -17.80 3.09
C SER A 82 9.34 -18.86 3.90
N LYS A 83 9.00 -20.14 3.75
CA LYS A 83 9.74 -21.24 4.37
C LYS A 83 11.16 -21.35 3.83
N ILE A 84 11.33 -21.24 2.51
CA ILE A 84 12.63 -21.34 1.83
C ILE A 84 13.48 -20.10 2.13
N SER A 85 12.88 -18.92 1.99
CA SER A 85 13.54 -17.61 2.15
C SER A 85 13.68 -17.15 3.61
N GLY A 86 13.25 -17.96 4.58
CA GLY A 86 13.35 -17.61 6.00
C GLY A 86 12.52 -16.38 6.41
N CYS A 87 11.39 -16.14 5.75
CA CYS A 87 10.51 -15.03 6.06
C CYS A 87 9.47 -15.45 7.11
N ASN A 88 9.12 -14.53 8.01
CA ASN A 88 7.85 -14.63 8.73
C ASN A 88 6.73 -14.29 7.75
N ILE A 89 5.62 -15.03 7.83
CA ILE A 89 4.44 -14.78 7.00
C ILE A 89 3.18 -14.63 7.85
N LYS A 90 2.29 -13.74 7.41
CA LYS A 90 0.93 -13.60 7.93
C LYS A 90 -0.02 -13.46 6.74
N VAL A 91 -1.01 -14.34 6.66
CA VAL A 91 -2.08 -14.27 5.65
C VAL A 91 -3.40 -13.97 6.37
N GLN A 92 -4.15 -12.97 5.92
CA GLN A 92 -5.43 -12.58 6.51
C GLN A 92 -6.45 -12.19 5.45
N THR A 93 -7.71 -12.53 5.70
CA THR A 93 -8.88 -12.00 5.00
C THR A 93 -9.71 -11.18 5.98
N PHE A 94 -10.24 -10.05 5.53
CA PHE A 94 -11.03 -9.14 6.34
C PHE A 94 -12.53 -9.21 5.97
N PRO A 95 -13.45 -8.79 6.87
CA PRO A 95 -14.89 -8.82 6.61
C PRO A 95 -15.35 -7.99 5.40
N ASP A 96 -14.58 -6.98 5.01
CA ASP A 96 -14.85 -6.13 3.84
C ASP A 96 -14.36 -6.73 2.52
N MET A 97 -13.98 -8.02 2.54
CA MET A 97 -13.43 -8.76 1.41
C MET A 97 -12.09 -8.20 0.90
N SER A 98 -11.37 -7.45 1.72
CA SER A 98 -9.95 -7.23 1.51
C SER A 98 -9.12 -8.38 2.07
N ALA A 99 -7.91 -8.54 1.57
CA ALA A 99 -6.98 -9.57 2.03
C ALA A 99 -5.55 -9.05 2.07
N LEU A 100 -4.71 -9.71 2.88
CA LEU A 100 -3.32 -9.34 3.12
C LEU A 100 -2.45 -10.58 3.14
N ILE A 101 -1.37 -10.56 2.37
CA ILE A 101 -0.19 -11.39 2.57
C ILE A 101 0.91 -10.47 3.05
N LYS A 102 1.43 -10.71 4.25
CA LYS A 102 2.49 -9.93 4.86
C LYS A 102 3.71 -10.80 5.09
N LEU A 103 4.86 -10.34 4.62
CA LEU A 103 6.16 -10.96 4.83
C LEU A 103 7.03 -10.05 5.69
N GLN A 104 7.77 -10.64 6.63
CA GLN A 104 8.77 -9.91 7.41
C GLN A 104 10.08 -10.70 7.47
N THR A 105 11.18 -10.05 7.13
CA THR A 105 12.51 -10.67 7.13
C THR A 105 13.60 -9.64 7.40
N GLY A 106 14.79 -10.06 7.83
CA GLY A 106 15.93 -9.15 7.97
C GLY A 106 16.53 -8.74 6.61
N CYS A 107 16.41 -9.61 5.61
CA CYS A 107 16.81 -9.36 4.22
C CYS A 107 16.15 -10.39 3.29
N ILE A 108 15.99 -10.06 2.01
CA ILE A 108 15.51 -10.99 0.97
C ILE A 108 16.66 -11.28 0.03
N TRP A 109 16.95 -12.57 -0.17
CA TRP A 109 17.92 -13.03 -1.15
C TRP A 109 17.18 -13.69 -2.31
N LEU A 110 17.07 -13.01 -3.44
CA LEU A 110 16.56 -13.60 -4.68
C LEU A 110 17.75 -14.13 -5.49
N LEU A 111 18.21 -15.35 -5.16
CA LEU A 111 19.35 -15.96 -5.82
C LEU A 111 18.95 -16.55 -7.20
N SER A 112 19.94 -16.83 -8.05
CA SER A 112 19.74 -17.41 -9.39
C SER A 112 20.53 -18.69 -9.54
N ASP A 113 20.35 -19.63 -8.60
CA ASP A 113 21.16 -20.84 -8.48
C ASP A 113 20.47 -22.12 -8.97
N GLY A 114 19.25 -22.05 -9.52
CA GLY A 114 18.57 -23.20 -10.11
C GLY A 114 17.05 -23.04 -10.22
N GLU A 115 16.34 -24.16 -10.30
CA GLU A 115 14.87 -24.24 -10.48
C GLU A 115 14.09 -23.69 -9.27
N THR A 116 14.52 -23.97 -8.03
CA THR A 116 13.86 -23.43 -6.82
C THR A 116 13.93 -21.89 -6.78
N ALA A 117 15.04 -21.32 -7.26
CA ALA A 117 15.19 -19.87 -7.43
C ALA A 117 14.30 -19.29 -8.54
N LEU A 118 13.80 -20.10 -9.49
CA LEU A 118 12.86 -19.65 -10.50
C LEU A 118 11.44 -19.56 -9.93
N GLU A 119 10.98 -20.60 -9.22
CA GLU A 119 9.66 -20.62 -8.56
C GLU A 119 9.52 -19.50 -7.52
N ASP A 120 10.58 -19.22 -6.76
CA ASP A 120 10.60 -18.13 -5.78
C ASP A 120 10.46 -16.75 -6.44
N LYS A 121 11.11 -16.55 -7.59
CA LYS A 121 11.00 -15.31 -8.37
C LYS A 121 9.62 -15.16 -8.98
N GLU A 122 9.07 -16.24 -9.53
CA GLU A 122 7.72 -16.25 -10.09
C GLU A 122 6.68 -15.94 -9.01
N THR A 123 6.85 -16.49 -7.80
CA THR A 123 6.00 -16.18 -6.65
C THR A 123 6.06 -14.70 -6.31
N MET A 124 7.26 -14.13 -6.15
CA MET A 124 7.43 -12.71 -5.85
C MET A 124 6.87 -11.82 -6.96
N GLN A 125 7.10 -12.20 -8.23
CA GLN A 125 6.57 -11.48 -9.39
C GLN A 125 5.04 -11.50 -9.42
N CYS A 126 4.42 -12.65 -9.15
CA CYS A 126 2.96 -12.76 -9.08
C CYS A 126 2.39 -11.89 -7.95
N LEU A 127 3.01 -11.90 -6.77
CA LEU A 127 2.58 -11.06 -5.65
C LEU A 127 2.68 -9.56 -5.99
N LEU A 128 3.77 -9.12 -6.62
CA LEU A 128 3.96 -7.73 -7.03
C LEU A 128 2.99 -7.30 -8.15
N ASN A 129 2.70 -8.20 -9.09
CA ASN A 129 1.84 -7.89 -10.24
C ASN A 129 0.35 -7.95 -9.90
N GLU A 130 -0.06 -8.84 -9.01
CA GLU A 130 -1.48 -9.13 -8.77
C GLU A 130 -2.04 -8.46 -7.51
N ALA A 131 -1.19 -7.96 -6.62
CA ALA A 131 -1.65 -7.16 -5.50
C ALA A 131 -2.21 -5.82 -5.99
N ASP A 132 -3.35 -5.43 -5.43
CA ASP A 132 -3.92 -4.10 -5.67
C ASP A 132 -3.05 -3.00 -5.01
N TRP A 133 -2.38 -3.34 -3.90
CA TRP A 133 -1.44 -2.45 -3.22
C TRP A 133 -0.25 -3.22 -2.68
N VAL A 134 0.94 -2.65 -2.87
CA VAL A 134 2.18 -3.15 -2.29
C VAL A 134 2.77 -2.08 -1.38
N TYR A 135 3.05 -2.45 -0.14
CA TYR A 135 3.85 -1.65 0.77
C TYR A 135 5.18 -2.34 1.03
N ILE A 136 6.26 -1.57 0.94
CA ILE A 136 7.62 -1.99 1.28
C ILE A 136 8.14 -0.99 2.28
N GLY A 137 8.52 -1.47 3.46
CA GLY A 137 9.04 -0.60 4.50
C GLY A 137 9.74 -1.37 5.60
N ASN A 138 9.87 -0.71 6.74
CA ASN A 138 10.58 -1.24 7.89
C ASN A 138 9.61 -1.42 9.05
N SER A 139 9.84 -2.47 9.83
CA SER A 139 9.13 -2.74 11.08
C SER A 139 10.14 -3.06 12.17
N ASP A 140 9.80 -2.76 13.42
CA ASP A 140 10.55 -3.26 14.57
C ASP A 140 9.95 -4.60 15.03
N ARG A 141 10.82 -5.56 15.28
CA ARG A 141 10.44 -6.80 15.95
C ARG A 141 11.53 -7.19 16.94
N ASP A 142 11.18 -7.20 18.22
CA ASP A 142 12.10 -7.52 19.32
C ASP A 142 13.38 -6.67 19.30
N GLY A 143 13.25 -5.38 18.94
CA GLY A 143 14.37 -4.44 18.85
C GLY A 143 15.24 -4.60 17.59
N LYS A 144 14.79 -5.39 16.61
CA LYS A 144 15.45 -5.55 15.31
C LYS A 144 14.63 -4.88 14.22
N ASN A 145 15.31 -4.11 13.37
CA ASN A 145 14.73 -3.58 12.15
C ASN A 145 14.58 -4.71 11.13
N MET A 146 13.35 -4.92 10.68
CA MET A 146 12.95 -5.94 9.73
C MET A 146 12.39 -5.27 8.48
N LEU A 147 12.78 -5.76 7.31
CA LEU A 147 12.08 -5.47 6.06
C LEU A 147 10.68 -6.07 6.14
N GLU A 148 9.70 -5.25 5.79
CA GLU A 148 8.29 -5.60 5.77
C GLU A 148 7.73 -5.40 4.36
N LEU A 149 7.08 -6.45 3.85
CA LEU A 149 6.33 -6.43 2.60
C LEU A 149 4.87 -6.73 2.90
N GLU A 150 3.96 -5.85 2.49
CA GLU A 150 2.52 -6.09 2.54
C GLU A 150 1.94 -6.09 1.13
N PHE A 151 1.29 -7.19 0.76
CA PHE A 151 0.56 -7.35 -0.49
C PHE A 151 -0.94 -7.39 -0.17
N ARG A 152 -1.68 -6.38 -0.61
CA ARG A 152 -3.12 -6.27 -0.35
C ARG A 152 -3.94 -6.56 -1.59
N PHE A 153 -5.07 -7.24 -1.39
CA PHE A 153 -5.96 -7.69 -2.45
C PHE A 153 -7.41 -7.29 -2.14
N GLU A 154 -8.13 -6.78 -3.14
CA GLU A 154 -9.58 -6.60 -3.14
C GLU A 154 -10.24 -7.86 -3.76
N LEU A 155 -10.83 -8.71 -2.92
CA LEU A 155 -11.46 -9.96 -3.36
C LEU A 155 -12.91 -9.78 -3.82
N ALA A 156 -13.48 -8.59 -3.62
CA ALA A 156 -14.82 -8.25 -4.08
C ALA A 156 -14.79 -7.49 -5.41
N GLU A 157 -15.86 -7.63 -6.18
CA GLU A 157 -16.21 -6.72 -7.26
C GLU A 157 -17.17 -5.64 -6.77
N LYS A 158 -16.93 -4.40 -7.22
CA LYS A 158 -17.82 -3.25 -6.97
C LYS A 158 -18.75 -3.11 -8.17
N LEU A 159 -20.03 -3.45 -7.99
CA LEU A 159 -21.06 -3.30 -9.01
C LEU A 159 -21.94 -2.10 -8.69
N LYS A 160 -22.21 -1.24 -9.67
CA LYS A 160 -23.16 -0.12 -9.50
C LYS A 160 -24.55 -0.66 -9.19
N LYS A 161 -25.22 -0.10 -8.19
CA LYS A 161 -26.64 -0.38 -7.93
C LYS A 161 -27.46 0.14 -9.11
N ALA A 162 -28.25 -0.73 -9.74
CA ALA A 162 -29.17 -0.31 -10.78
C ALA A 162 -30.20 0.64 -10.17
N THR A 163 -30.35 1.84 -10.74
CA THR A 163 -31.48 2.73 -10.45
C THR A 163 -32.70 2.11 -11.13
N ILE A 164 -33.61 1.54 -10.34
CA ILE A 164 -34.93 1.07 -10.80
C ILE A 164 -35.86 2.27 -10.85
#